data_AF-A0A1I0ZDT8-F1
#
_entry.id   AF-A0A1I0ZDT8-F1
#
_cell.length_a   1.000
_cell.length_b   1.000
_cell.length_c   1.000
_cell.angle_alpha   90.00
_cell.angle_beta   90.00
_cell.angle_gamma   90.00
#
_symmetry.space_group_name_H-M   'P 1'
#
loop_
_entity.id
_entity.type
_entity.pdbx_description
1 polymer ?
#
loop_
_entity_poly.entity_id
_entity_poly.type
_entity_poly.pdbx_seq_one_letter_code
_entity_poly.pdbx_strand_id
1 'polypeptide(L)'
;MRSPKHLKQSLHHPRVRSPILRFRLERWHRFSLYSISGLLTASGILWLIVHFFLRVAGQFGETVNPIEPWSMKLHGAAAMVMLFFVGSLLINHIRRAHHAHRNRYSGWSMAALLALLTASGYALYYIASESSRPLWSAGHWILGLLFPLLLVLHIFLGRRAAR
;
A
#
# COMPACT_ATOMS: atom_id res chain seq x y z
N MET A 1 4.33 68.53 -35.02
CA MET A 1 3.98 67.08 -34.97
C MET A 1 4.50 66.50 -33.66
N ARG A 2 3.62 66.18 -32.70
CA ARG A 2 4.00 65.54 -31.41
C ARG A 2 3.79 64.03 -31.53
N SER A 3 4.86 63.27 -31.32
CA SER A 3 4.85 61.80 -31.35
C SER A 3 4.03 61.23 -30.20
N PRO A 4 3.11 60.26 -30.43
CA PRO A 4 2.39 59.61 -29.34
C PRO A 4 3.32 58.63 -28.61
N LYS A 5 3.51 58.84 -27.31
CA LYS A 5 4.18 57.89 -26.42
C LYS A 5 3.32 56.63 -26.32
N HIS A 6 3.77 55.53 -26.93
CA HIS A 6 3.17 54.22 -26.73
C HIS A 6 3.30 53.82 -25.24
N LEU A 7 2.17 53.82 -24.53
CA LEU A 7 2.08 53.25 -23.20
C LEU A 7 2.31 51.74 -23.31
N LYS A 8 3.45 51.24 -22.78
CA LYS A 8 3.65 49.81 -22.61
C LYS A 8 2.64 49.31 -21.59
N GLN A 9 1.55 48.68 -22.06
CA GLN A 9 0.68 47.89 -21.21
C GLN A 9 1.50 46.75 -20.62
N SER A 10 1.91 46.93 -19.37
CA SER A 10 2.45 45.86 -18.54
C SER A 10 1.35 44.81 -18.38
N LEU A 11 1.48 43.69 -19.09
CA LEU A 11 0.65 42.52 -18.90
C LEU A 11 0.96 41.97 -17.49
N HIS A 12 0.21 42.45 -16.50
CA HIS A 12 0.09 41.78 -15.22
C HIS A 12 -0.53 40.41 -15.50
N HIS A 13 0.30 39.38 -15.67
CA HIS A 13 -0.16 38.01 -15.57
C HIS A 13 -0.76 37.84 -14.17
N PRO A 14 -2.08 37.63 -14.05
CA PRO A 14 -2.63 37.26 -12.76
C PRO A 14 -1.90 35.99 -12.34
N ARG A 15 -1.25 36.00 -11.17
CA ARG A 15 -0.75 34.77 -10.56
C ARG A 15 -1.97 33.88 -10.39
N VAL A 16 -2.18 32.96 -11.34
CA VAL A 16 -3.15 31.88 -11.20
C VAL A 16 -2.67 31.13 -9.96
N ARG A 17 -3.34 31.38 -8.83
CA ARG A 17 -3.10 30.64 -7.60
C ARG A 17 -3.26 29.18 -7.99
N SER A 18 -2.15 28.45 -8.01
CA SER A 18 -2.18 27.03 -8.35
C SER A 18 -3.25 26.39 -7.48
N PRO A 19 -4.26 25.73 -8.07
CA PRO A 19 -5.32 25.13 -7.28
C PRO A 19 -4.62 24.24 -6.27
N ILE A 20 -4.91 24.43 -4.98
CA ILE A 20 -4.42 23.57 -3.92
C ILE A 20 -4.81 22.16 -4.35
N LEU A 21 -3.85 21.39 -4.87
CA LEU A 21 -4.07 20.04 -5.36
C LEU A 21 -4.46 19.22 -4.13
N ARG A 22 -5.76 19.08 -3.90
CA ARG A 22 -6.28 18.26 -2.83
C ARG A 22 -6.06 16.82 -3.26
N PHE A 23 -4.95 16.21 -2.82
CA PHE A 23 -4.63 14.79 -3.02
C PHE A 23 -5.54 13.85 -2.20
N ARG A 24 -6.77 14.27 -1.87
CA ARG A 24 -7.70 13.49 -1.06
C ARG A 24 -8.38 12.47 -1.94
N LEU A 25 -8.19 11.21 -1.59
CA LEU A 25 -9.01 10.11 -2.12
C LEU A 25 -10.47 10.32 -1.72
N GLU A 26 -11.37 9.89 -2.61
CA GLU A 26 -12.79 9.81 -2.30
C GLU A 26 -13.03 8.93 -1.07
N ARG A 27 -14.09 9.23 -0.32
CA ARG A 27 -14.35 8.60 0.98
C ARG A 27 -14.49 7.09 0.87
N TRP A 28 -15.23 6.61 -0.14
CA TRP A 28 -15.44 5.18 -0.37
C TRP A 28 -14.12 4.49 -0.68
N HIS A 29 -13.32 5.03 -1.60
CA HIS A 29 -12.05 4.44 -2.01
C HIS A 29 -11.08 4.36 -0.83
N ARG A 30 -11.00 5.43 -0.03
CA ARG A 30 -10.21 5.43 1.21
C ARG A 30 -10.68 4.38 2.20
N PHE A 31 -12.00 4.24 2.40
CA PHE A 31 -12.56 3.25 3.30
C PHE A 31 -12.29 1.82 2.82
N SER A 32 -12.43 1.55 1.52
CA SER A 32 -12.09 0.26 0.91
C SER A 32 -10.61 -0.09 1.12
N LEU A 33 -9.70 0.86 0.90
CA LEU A 33 -8.27 0.67 1.13
C LEU A 33 -7.95 0.33 2.59
N TYR A 34 -8.56 1.03 3.55
CA TYR A 34 -8.34 0.74 4.97
C TYR A 34 -8.92 -0.61 5.37
N SER A 35 -10.11 -0.93 4.88
CA SER A 35 -10.77 -2.20 5.17
C SER A 35 -9.98 -3.37 4.60
N ILE A 36 -9.53 -3.29 3.35
CA ILE A 36 -8.76 -4.38 2.72
C ILE A 36 -7.35 -4.51 3.30
N SER A 37 -6.72 -3.38 3.66
CA SER A 37 -5.43 -3.38 4.38
C SER A 37 -5.58 -4.08 5.74
N GLY A 38 -6.63 -3.73 6.49
CA GLY A 38 -6.94 -4.35 7.78
C GLY A 38 -7.22 -5.86 7.63
N LEU A 39 -8.00 -6.25 6.62
CA LEU A 39 -8.30 -7.65 6.34
C LEU A 39 -7.05 -8.46 5.99
N LEU A 40 -6.16 -7.92 5.15
CA LEU A 40 -4.88 -8.55 4.80
C LEU A 40 -3.99 -8.75 6.02
N THR A 41 -3.79 -7.68 6.81
CA THR A 41 -2.97 -7.76 8.02
C THR A 41 -3.59 -8.72 9.04
N ALA A 42 -4.89 -8.65 9.29
CA ALA A 42 -5.56 -9.51 10.25
C ALA A 42 -5.53 -10.99 9.84
N SER A 43 -5.81 -11.30 8.57
CA SER A 43 -5.74 -12.68 8.07
C SER A 43 -4.30 -13.25 8.09
N GLY A 44 -3.29 -12.42 7.82
CA GLY A 44 -1.88 -12.81 7.93
C GLY A 44 -1.43 -13.05 9.37
N ILE A 45 -1.82 -12.17 10.30
CA ILE A 45 -1.55 -12.36 11.74
C ILE A 45 -2.27 -13.60 12.27
N LEU A 46 -3.53 -13.81 11.87
CA LEU A 46 -4.28 -15.01 12.23
C LEU A 46 -3.54 -16.27 11.74
N TRP A 47 -3.05 -16.27 10.50
CA TRP A 47 -2.23 -17.37 10.00
C TRP A 47 -0.97 -17.59 10.86
N LEU A 48 -0.23 -16.54 11.23
CA LEU A 48 0.96 -16.67 12.10
C LEU A 48 0.62 -17.27 13.46
N ILE A 49 -0.44 -16.79 14.11
CA ILE A 49 -0.88 -17.30 15.41
C ILE A 49 -1.23 -18.79 15.29
N VAL A 50 -2.03 -19.13 14.28
CA VAL A 50 -2.51 -20.49 14.07
C VAL A 50 -1.36 -21.45 13.74
N HIS A 51 -0.49 -21.04 12.82
CA HIS A 51 0.60 -21.86 12.28
C HIS A 51 1.68 -22.18 13.32
N PHE A 52 2.02 -21.19 14.17
CA PHE A 52 3.10 -21.32 15.16
C PHE A 52 2.64 -21.73 16.55
N PHE A 53 1.40 -21.43 16.96
CA PHE A 53 0.95 -21.65 18.34
C PHE A 53 -0.24 -22.59 18.50
N LEU A 54 -1.01 -22.88 17.43
CA LEU A 54 -2.28 -23.62 17.54
C LEU A 54 -2.29 -24.92 16.72
N ARG A 55 -1.13 -25.58 16.62
CA ARG A 55 -1.05 -26.95 16.06
C ARG A 55 -1.92 -27.91 16.88
N VAL A 56 -2.54 -28.88 16.21
CA VAL A 56 -3.51 -29.79 16.82
C VAL A 56 -3.05 -31.24 16.69
N ALA A 57 -3.28 -32.06 17.71
CA ALA A 57 -2.96 -33.48 17.66
C ALA A 57 -3.88 -34.19 16.65
N GLY A 58 -3.28 -34.98 15.76
CA GLY A 58 -3.98 -35.86 14.82
C GLY A 58 -3.53 -37.31 14.98
N GLN A 59 -4.12 -38.21 14.17
CA GLN A 59 -3.91 -39.66 14.26
C GLN A 59 -2.44 -40.10 14.07
N PHE A 60 -1.62 -39.28 13.41
CA PHE A 60 -0.22 -39.57 13.09
C PHE A 60 0.76 -38.53 13.67
N GLY A 61 0.37 -37.78 14.71
CA GLY A 61 1.16 -36.71 15.31
C GLY A 61 0.51 -35.34 15.15
N GLU A 62 1.27 -34.26 15.35
CA GLU A 62 0.77 -32.90 15.18
C GLU A 62 0.37 -32.63 13.73
N THR A 63 -0.79 -32.00 13.55
CA THR A 63 -1.38 -31.65 12.26
C THR A 63 -1.73 -30.16 12.20
N VAL A 64 -2.00 -29.69 10.98
CA VAL A 64 -2.39 -28.31 10.71
C VAL A 64 -3.77 -28.02 11.29
N ASN A 65 -3.92 -26.86 11.92
CA ASN A 65 -5.21 -26.41 12.43
C ASN A 65 -6.19 -26.16 11.26
N PRO A 66 -7.47 -26.59 11.34
CA PRO A 66 -8.46 -26.36 10.28
C PRO A 66 -8.70 -24.90 9.89
N ILE A 67 -8.35 -23.94 10.75
CA ILE A 67 -8.46 -22.50 10.47
C ILE A 67 -7.37 -22.03 9.50
N GLU A 68 -6.21 -22.68 9.47
CA GLU A 68 -5.05 -22.24 8.69
C GLU A 68 -5.34 -22.15 7.18
N PRO A 69 -6.00 -23.12 6.52
CA PRO A 69 -6.35 -23.00 5.10
C PRO A 69 -7.37 -21.89 4.84
N TRP A 70 -8.29 -21.63 5.78
CA TRP A 70 -9.28 -20.57 5.64
C TRP A 70 -8.66 -19.18 5.75
N SER A 71 -7.74 -18.97 6.71
CA SER A 71 -7.02 -17.70 6.82
C SER A 71 -6.22 -17.43 5.55
N MET A 72 -5.58 -18.45 4.96
CA MET A 72 -4.85 -18.32 3.69
C MET A 72 -5.75 -18.01 2.49
N LYS A 73 -6.92 -18.66 2.38
CA LYS A 73 -7.90 -18.36 1.31
C LYS A 73 -8.39 -16.92 1.39
N LEU A 74 -8.74 -16.47 2.60
CA LEU A 74 -9.18 -15.09 2.83
C LEU A 74 -8.06 -14.08 2.53
N HIS A 75 -6.83 -14.38 2.95
CA HIS A 75 -5.66 -13.55 2.67
C HIS A 75 -5.40 -13.42 1.17
N GLY A 76 -5.39 -14.55 0.44
CA GLY A 76 -5.22 -14.56 -1.01
C GLY A 76 -6.32 -13.78 -1.74
N ALA A 77 -7.59 -13.96 -1.36
CA ALA A 77 -8.69 -13.19 -1.93
C ALA A 77 -8.54 -11.67 -1.67
N ALA A 78 -8.18 -11.30 -0.43
CA ALA A 78 -7.95 -9.91 -0.07
C ALA A 78 -6.75 -9.30 -0.81
N ALA A 79 -5.71 -10.09 -1.10
CA ALA A 79 -4.55 -9.66 -1.87
C ALA A 79 -4.93 -9.27 -3.30
N MET A 80 -5.78 -10.05 -3.97
CA MET A 80 -6.27 -9.73 -5.32
C MET A 80 -7.03 -8.39 -5.35
N VAL A 81 -7.91 -8.18 -4.37
CA VAL A 81 -8.66 -6.91 -4.23
C VAL A 81 -7.71 -5.74 -3.94
N MET A 82 -6.70 -5.96 -3.09
CA MET A 82 -5.70 -4.94 -2.78
C MET A 82 -4.87 -4.55 -4.01
N LEU A 83 -4.43 -5.51 -4.83
CA LEU A 83 -3.71 -5.23 -6.08
C LEU A 83 -4.53 -4.35 -7.03
N PHE A 84 -5.83 -4.65 -7.17
CA PHE A 84 -6.75 -3.82 -7.95
C PHE A 84 -6.80 -2.37 -7.43
N PHE A 85 -6.97 -2.19 -6.11
CA PHE A 85 -7.02 -0.85 -5.51
C PHE A 85 -5.67 -0.11 -5.59
N VAL A 86 -4.55 -0.79 -5.38
CA VAL A 86 -3.21 -0.20 -5.55
C VAL A 86 -3.03 0.31 -6.99
N GLY A 87 -3.46 -0.46 -7.99
CA GLY A 87 -3.48 -0.02 -9.39
C GLY A 87 -4.27 1.28 -9.57
N SER A 88 -5.43 1.40 -8.94
CA SER A 88 -6.26 2.61 -9.01
C SER A 88 -5.63 3.85 -8.34
N LEU A 89 -4.67 3.66 -7.42
CA LEU A 89 -3.93 4.75 -6.77
C LEU A 89 -2.85 5.37 -7.66
N LEU A 90 -2.39 4.67 -8.70
CA LEU A 90 -1.28 5.11 -9.56
C LEU A 90 -1.52 6.51 -10.13
N ILE A 91 -2.68 6.73 -10.74
CA ILE A 91 -3.00 7.99 -11.43
C ILE A 91 -3.50 9.06 -10.45
N ASN A 92 -4.33 8.66 -9.49
CA ASN A 92 -5.08 9.61 -8.65
C ASN A 92 -4.32 10.05 -7.39
N HIS A 93 -3.35 9.27 -6.94
CA HIS A 93 -2.59 9.55 -5.73
C HIS A 93 -1.08 9.62 -6.00
N ILE A 94 -0.49 8.54 -6.51
CA ILE A 94 0.96 8.37 -6.61
C ILE A 94 1.56 9.36 -7.62
N ARG A 95 1.07 9.36 -8.86
CA ARG A 95 1.58 10.24 -9.93
C ARG A 95 1.47 11.72 -9.55
N ARG A 96 0.32 12.12 -9.01
CA ARG A 96 0.08 13.52 -8.61
C ARG A 96 0.99 13.95 -7.46
N ALA A 97 1.09 13.13 -6.41
CA ALA A 97 1.95 13.42 -5.25
C ALA A 97 3.44 13.48 -5.65
N HIS A 98 3.85 12.59 -6.57
CA HIS A 98 5.21 12.55 -7.09
C HIS A 98 5.58 13.84 -7.85
N HIS A 99 4.74 14.27 -8.81
CA HIS A 99 4.96 15.51 -9.57
C HIS A 99 4.93 16.75 -8.68
N ALA A 100 4.12 16.75 -7.63
CA ALA A 100 4.08 17.84 -6.66
C ALA A 100 5.21 17.78 -5.62
N HIS A 101 6.09 16.77 -5.70
CA HIS A 101 7.15 16.48 -4.72
C HIS A 101 6.65 16.41 -3.26
N ARG A 102 5.40 15.97 -3.06
CA ARG A 102 4.78 15.85 -1.73
C ARG A 102 4.85 14.42 -1.23
N ASN A 103 5.39 14.23 -0.02
CA ASN A 103 5.45 12.94 0.68
C ASN A 103 6.04 11.79 -0.17
N ARG A 104 6.92 12.12 -1.13
CA ARG A 104 7.40 11.17 -2.16
C ARG A 104 8.23 10.02 -1.59
N TYR A 105 9.03 10.27 -0.55
CA TYR A 105 9.90 9.25 0.04
C TYR A 105 9.07 8.16 0.71
N SER A 106 8.15 8.53 1.60
CA SER A 106 7.27 7.54 2.23
C SER A 106 6.35 6.85 1.21
N GLY A 107 5.92 7.56 0.16
CA GLY A 107 5.13 6.97 -0.93
C GLY A 107 5.91 5.92 -1.73
N TRP A 108 7.17 6.19 -2.09
CA TRP A 108 8.02 5.21 -2.78
C TRP A 108 8.41 4.05 -1.87
N SER A 109 8.69 4.30 -0.58
CA SER A 109 8.90 3.21 0.39
C SER A 109 7.68 2.31 0.49
N MET A 110 6.46 2.87 0.50
CA MET A 110 5.23 2.09 0.49
C MET A 110 5.06 1.28 -0.79
N ALA A 111 5.31 1.89 -1.95
CA ALA A 111 5.23 1.21 -3.24
C ALA A 111 6.22 0.04 -3.32
N ALA A 112 7.46 0.24 -2.86
CA ALA A 112 8.48 -0.80 -2.82
C ALA A 112 8.08 -1.94 -1.88
N LEU A 113 7.56 -1.64 -0.68
CA LEU A 113 7.08 -2.65 0.26
C LEU A 113 5.94 -3.48 -0.34
N LEU A 114 4.94 -2.84 -0.96
CA LEU A 114 3.84 -3.53 -1.63
C LEU A 114 4.32 -4.40 -2.80
N ALA A 115 5.30 -3.93 -3.57
CA ALA A 115 5.91 -4.70 -4.65
C ALA A 115 6.64 -5.93 -4.11
N LEU A 116 7.43 -5.79 -3.04
CA LEU A 116 8.12 -6.91 -2.38
C LEU A 116 7.13 -7.92 -1.78
N LEU A 117 6.04 -7.46 -1.17
CA LEU A 117 4.97 -8.33 -0.68
C LEU A 117 4.31 -9.12 -1.82
N THR A 118 4.00 -8.44 -2.92
CA THR A 118 3.43 -9.09 -4.12
C THR A 118 4.38 -10.13 -4.69
N ALA A 119 5.65 -9.78 -4.86
CA ALA A 119 6.68 -10.65 -5.42
C ALA A 119 6.94 -11.86 -4.51
N SER A 120 7.06 -11.66 -3.20
CA SER A 120 7.27 -12.76 -2.25
C SER A 120 6.04 -13.67 -2.12
N GLY A 121 4.82 -13.12 -2.20
CA GLY A 121 3.58 -13.92 -2.24
C GLY A 121 3.49 -14.76 -3.51
N TYR A 122 3.82 -14.17 -4.67
CA TYR A 122 3.92 -14.90 -5.94
C TYR A 122 5.00 -15.99 -5.88
N ALA A 123 6.17 -15.67 -5.33
CA ALA A 123 7.25 -16.63 -5.17
C ALA A 123 6.85 -17.81 -4.26
N LEU A 124 6.15 -17.57 -3.16
CA LEU A 124 5.62 -18.63 -2.31
C LEU A 124 4.66 -19.59 -3.03
N TYR A 125 3.93 -19.07 -4.02
CA TYR A 125 2.97 -19.83 -4.80
C TYR A 125 3.63 -20.60 -5.96
N TYR A 126 4.56 -19.98 -6.68
CA TYR A 126 5.06 -20.53 -7.96
C TYR A 126 6.55 -20.88 -7.98
N ILE A 127 7.38 -20.33 -7.09
CA ILE A 127 8.85 -20.41 -7.17
C ILE A 127 9.46 -21.19 -6.00
N ALA A 128 8.90 -21.09 -4.81
CA ALA A 128 9.48 -21.61 -3.59
C ALA A 128 9.51 -23.16 -3.57
N SER A 129 10.71 -23.72 -3.60
CA SER A 129 11.00 -25.13 -3.30
C SER A 129 10.83 -25.44 -1.81
N GLU A 130 10.81 -26.72 -1.44
CA GLU A 130 10.79 -27.13 -0.02
C GLU A 130 11.93 -26.50 0.80
N SER A 131 13.14 -26.46 0.26
CA SER A 131 14.31 -25.89 0.92
C SER A 131 14.28 -24.36 1.06
N SER A 132 13.69 -23.65 0.10
CA SER A 132 13.67 -22.18 0.08
C SER A 132 12.38 -21.58 0.67
N ARG A 133 11.31 -22.37 0.79
CA ARG A 133 10.01 -21.94 1.32
C ARG A 133 10.08 -21.29 2.71
N PRO A 134 10.89 -21.76 3.68
CA PRO A 134 11.02 -21.09 4.97
C PRO A 134 11.52 -19.64 4.84
N LEU A 135 12.51 -19.41 3.96
CA LEU A 135 13.06 -18.07 3.72
C LEU A 135 12.04 -17.14 3.07
N TRP A 136 11.35 -17.61 2.02
CA TRP A 136 10.29 -16.85 1.36
C TRP A 136 9.13 -16.54 2.30
N SER A 137 8.74 -17.50 3.13
CA SER A 137 7.70 -17.35 4.15
C SER A 137 8.10 -16.28 5.16
N ALA A 138 9.30 -16.39 5.73
CA ALA A 138 9.87 -15.41 6.66
C ALA A 138 9.90 -14.00 6.08
N GLY A 139 10.46 -13.85 4.88
CA GLY A 139 10.50 -12.56 4.20
C GLY A 139 9.10 -11.96 3.98
N HIS A 140 8.14 -12.77 3.54
CA HIS A 140 6.79 -12.31 3.28
C HIS A 140 6.09 -11.82 4.55
N TRP A 141 6.08 -12.62 5.63
CA TRP A 141 5.36 -12.23 6.84
C TRP A 141 6.04 -11.09 7.60
N ILE A 142 7.38 -11.00 7.60
CA ILE A 142 8.10 -9.86 8.21
C ILE A 142 7.73 -8.56 7.51
N LEU A 143 7.77 -8.55 6.18
CA LEU A 143 7.32 -7.39 5.39
C LEU A 143 5.82 -7.12 5.61
N GLY A 144 5.02 -8.16 5.81
CA GLY A 144 3.59 -8.07 6.09
C GLY A 144 3.27 -7.38 7.41
N LEU A 145 4.08 -7.61 8.45
CA LEU A 145 3.99 -6.91 9.74
C LEU A 145 4.49 -5.46 9.65
N LEU A 146 5.47 -5.18 8.77
CA LEU A 146 5.96 -3.82 8.53
C LEU A 146 4.92 -2.94 7.81
N PHE A 147 4.10 -3.53 6.94
CA PHE A 147 3.09 -2.83 6.14
C PHE A 147 2.16 -1.88 6.93
N PRO A 148 1.43 -2.33 7.98
CA PRO A 148 0.54 -1.44 8.73
C PRO A 148 1.30 -0.29 9.41
N LEU A 149 2.53 -0.53 9.90
CA LEU A 149 3.37 0.50 10.51
C LEU A 149 3.76 1.58 9.49
N LEU A 150 4.22 1.13 8.32
CA LEU A 150 4.58 2.03 7.22
C LEU A 150 3.36 2.81 6.71
N LEU A 151 2.17 2.19 6.71
CA LEU A 151 0.92 2.82 6.29
C LEU A 151 0.51 3.95 7.22
N VAL A 152 0.55 3.70 8.53
CA VAL A 152 0.30 4.73 9.54
C VAL A 152 1.31 5.88 9.40
N LEU A 153 2.60 5.57 9.25
CA LEU A 153 3.64 6.58 9.05
C LEU A 153 3.41 7.40 7.77
N HIS A 154 3.11 6.76 6.64
CA HIS A 154 2.83 7.43 5.37
C HIS A 154 1.65 8.40 5.49
N ILE A 155 0.56 7.98 6.15
CA ILE A 155 -0.61 8.82 6.41
C ILE A 155 -0.27 9.99 7.32
N PHE A 156 0.48 9.74 8.40
CA PHE A 156 0.89 10.78 9.35
C PHE A 156 1.76 11.85 8.68
N LEU A 157 2.79 11.45 7.93
CA LEU A 157 3.67 12.37 7.19
C LEU A 157 2.89 13.15 6.13
N GLY A 158 1.98 12.48 5.41
CA GLY A 158 1.11 13.13 4.43
C GLY A 158 0.19 14.17 5.03
N ARG A 159 -0.38 13.91 6.22
CA ARG A 159 -1.21 14.88 6.96
C ARG A 159 -0.40 16.04 7.49
N ARG A 160 0.82 15.80 8.01
CA ARG A 160 1.71 16.85 8.51
C ARG A 160 2.16 17.80 7.40
N ALA A 161 2.43 17.28 6.21
CA ALA A 161 2.85 18.09 5.05
C ALA A 161 1.71 18.87 4.37
N ALA A 162 0.46 18.58 4.74
CA ALA A 162 -0.75 19.23 4.20
C ALA A 162 -1.38 20.25 5.15
N ARG A 163 -0.88 20.32 6.40
CA ARG A 163 -1.13 21.43 7.34
C ARG A 163 -0.15 22.55 7.02
#